data_AF-A0A0G9H7L6-F1
#
_entry.id   AF-A0A0G9H7L6-F1
#
_cell.length_a   1.000
_cell.length_b   1.000
_cell.length_c   1.000
_cell.angle_alpha   90.00
_cell.angle_beta   90.00
_cell.angle_gamma   90.00
#
_symmetry.space_group_name_H-M   'P 1'
#
loop_
_entity.id
_entity.type
_entity.pdbx_description
1 polymer ?
#
loop_
_entity_poly.entity_id
_entity_poly.type
_entity_poly.pdbx_seq_one_letter_code
_entity_poly.pdbx_strand_id
1 'polypeptide(L)'
;MSSQENILQIMPATGWVAVFDEDGDESAEALVCFALVESVRNGSTRRDVRPMLANGKQVSFADAAPNFLRVEELETFEDEGEEEEDEEDGEE
;
A
#
# COMPACT_ATOMS: atom_id res chain seq x y z
N MET A 1 -26.14 5.35 -4.07
CA MET A 1 -25.92 4.38 -5.17
C MET A 1 -24.54 3.82 -4.95
N SER A 2 -24.39 2.50 -4.74
CA SER A 2 -23.05 1.90 -4.65
C SER A 2 -22.34 2.08 -5.98
N SER A 3 -21.22 2.79 -5.97
CA SER A 3 -20.30 2.82 -7.10
C SER A 3 -19.75 1.41 -7.26
N GLN A 4 -20.29 0.64 -8.21
CA GLN A 4 -19.77 -0.68 -8.51
C GLN A 4 -18.42 -0.51 -9.23
N GLU A 5 -17.37 -1.06 -8.64
CA GLU A 5 -16.03 -1.15 -9.24
C GLU A 5 -15.84 -2.57 -9.77
N ASN A 6 -15.49 -2.71 -11.04
CA ASN A 6 -15.23 -4.00 -11.68
C ASN A 6 -13.73 -4.19 -11.86
N ILE A 7 -13.20 -5.33 -11.43
CA ILE A 7 -11.79 -5.69 -11.68
C ILE A 7 -11.66 -6.15 -13.13
N LEU A 8 -10.81 -5.46 -13.89
CA LEU A 8 -10.49 -5.79 -15.27
C LEU A 8 -9.26 -6.71 -15.36
N GLN A 9 -8.26 -6.49 -14.51
CA GLN A 9 -7.00 -7.23 -14.51
C GLN A 9 -6.39 -7.27 -13.10
N ILE A 10 -5.69 -8.36 -12.80
CA ILE A 10 -4.84 -8.52 -11.62
C ILE A 10 -3.38 -8.58 -12.05
N MET A 11 -2.52 -7.83 -11.37
CA MET A 11 -1.06 -7.78 -11.57
C MET A 11 -0.35 -8.19 -10.27
N PRO A 12 0.77 -8.92 -10.35
CA PRO A 12 1.55 -9.26 -9.15
C PRO A 12 2.09 -7.99 -8.48
N ALA A 13 2.18 -8.01 -7.15
CA ALA A 13 2.73 -6.93 -6.33
C ALA A 13 3.91 -7.39 -5.48
N THR A 14 4.64 -8.42 -5.92
CA THR A 14 5.81 -8.93 -5.21
C THR A 14 6.85 -7.83 -5.04
N GLY A 15 7.33 -7.64 -3.81
CA GLY A 15 8.28 -6.57 -3.47
C GLY A 15 7.64 -5.21 -3.23
N TRP A 16 6.31 -5.10 -3.20
CA TRP A 16 5.60 -3.86 -2.91
C TRP A 16 4.84 -3.95 -1.59
N VAL A 17 4.80 -2.84 -0.86
CA VAL A 17 4.06 -2.68 0.40
C VAL A 17 3.07 -1.53 0.32
N ALA A 18 2.01 -1.60 1.12
CA ALA A 18 1.24 -0.42 1.49
C ALA A 18 1.78 0.10 2.82
N VAL A 19 2.04 1.40 2.87
CA VAL A 19 2.49 2.10 4.07
C VAL A 19 1.29 2.78 4.72
N PHE A 20 1.18 2.62 6.03
CA PHE A 20 0.09 3.14 6.86
C PHE A 20 0.66 3.98 8.01
N ASP A 21 -0.11 4.96 8.45
CA ASP A 21 0.12 5.68 9.69
C ASP A 21 -0.47 4.87 10.86
N GLU A 22 0.38 4.48 11.80
CA GLU A 22 0.02 3.85 13.06
C GLU A 22 0.46 4.75 14.22
N ASP A 23 -0.44 5.62 14.66
CA ASP A 23 -0.24 6.53 15.80
C ASP A 23 0.98 7.48 15.68
N GLY A 24 1.35 7.85 14.45
CA GLY A 24 2.48 8.76 14.16
C GLY A 24 3.75 8.05 13.69
N ASP A 25 3.75 6.71 13.71
CA ASP A 25 4.81 5.88 13.13
C ASP A 25 4.35 5.24 11.82
N GLU A 26 5.27 5.06 10.88
CA GLU A 26 4.95 4.39 9.61
C GLU A 26 5.09 2.86 9.74
N SER A 27 4.10 2.15 9.21
CA SER A 27 4.04 0.68 9.23
C SER A 27 3.73 0.15 7.84
N ALA A 28 4.45 -0.88 7.40
CA ALA A 28 4.32 -1.44 6.06
C ALA A 28 3.69 -2.85 6.07
N GLU A 29 2.71 -3.06 5.19
CA GLU A 29 2.13 -4.38 4.92
C GLU A 29 2.33 -4.81 3.46
N ALA A 30 2.75 -6.06 3.26
CA ALA A 30 2.97 -6.62 1.93
C ALA A 30 1.67 -6.69 1.10
N LEU A 31 1.75 -6.19 -0.13
CA LEU A 31 0.64 -6.25 -1.07
C LEU A 31 0.48 -7.65 -1.66
N VAL A 32 -0.77 -8.09 -1.80
CA VAL A 32 -1.10 -9.35 -2.47
C VAL A 32 -1.04 -9.18 -3.98
N CYS A 33 -1.63 -8.10 -4.49
CA CYS A 33 -1.67 -7.77 -5.90
C CYS A 33 -2.10 -6.32 -6.15
N PHE A 34 -1.95 -5.87 -7.39
CA PHE A 34 -2.60 -4.68 -7.91
C PHE A 34 -3.80 -5.06 -8.77
N ALA A 35 -4.92 -4.39 -8.59
CA ALA A 35 -6.11 -4.55 -9.42
C ALA A 35 -6.30 -3.33 -10.32
N LEU A 36 -6.33 -3.53 -11.64
CA LEU A 36 -6.87 -2.53 -12.55
C LEU A 36 -8.39 -2.58 -12.45
N VAL A 37 -8.99 -1.55 -11.87
CA VAL A 37 -10.43 -1.44 -11.69
C VAL A 37 -11.03 -0.45 -12.67
N GLU A 38 -12.27 -0.69 -13.04
CA GLU A 38 -13.11 0.24 -13.79
C GLU A 38 -14.32 0.63 -12.95
N SER A 39 -14.55 1.93 -12.81
CA SER A 39 -15.70 2.49 -12.13
C SER A 39 -16.47 3.42 -13.07
N VAL A 40 -17.81 3.39 -12.96
CA VAL A 40 -18.68 4.32 -13.69
C VAL A 40 -19.22 5.35 -12.70
N ARG A 41 -18.82 6.61 -12.86
CA ARG A 41 -19.29 7.74 -12.04
C ARG A 41 -19.88 8.82 -12.94
N ASN A 42 -21.15 9.18 -12.70
CA ASN A 42 -21.87 10.21 -13.46
C ASN A 42 -21.84 9.99 -14.98
N GLY A 43 -21.92 8.74 -15.43
CA GLY A 43 -21.87 8.38 -16.85
C GLY A 43 -20.48 8.41 -17.49
N SER A 44 -19.43 8.71 -16.71
CA SER A 44 -18.04 8.64 -17.15
C SER A 44 -17.36 7.39 -16.60
N THR A 45 -16.59 6.71 -17.44
CA THR A 45 -15.77 5.57 -17.06
C THR A 45 -14.40 6.05 -16.58
N ARG A 46 -14.01 5.65 -15.37
CA ARG A 46 -12.69 5.89 -14.79
C ARG A 46 -12.00 4.55 -14.54
N ARG A 47 -10.70 4.49 -14.84
CA ARG A 47 -9.86 3.34 -14.52
C ARG A 47 -8.77 3.75 -13.55
N ASP A 48 -8.56 2.93 -12.54
CA ASP A 48 -7.57 3.15 -11.49
C ASP A 48 -6.83 1.82 -11.23
N VAL A 49 -5.56 1.90 -10.83
CA VAL A 49 -4.83 0.75 -10.30
C VAL A 49 -4.91 0.83 -8.78
N ARG A 50 -5.45 -0.21 -8.15
CA ARG A 50 -5.73 -0.25 -6.71
C ARG A 50 -4.86 -1.32 -6.03
N PRO A 51 -4.08 -0.97 -5.00
CA PRO A 51 -3.34 -1.94 -4.20
C PRO A 51 -4.31 -2.80 -3.38
N MET A 52 -4.03 -4.10 -3.26
CA MET A 52 -4.85 -5.03 -2.48
C MET A 52 -4.03 -5.70 -1.36
N LEU A 53 -4.56 -5.72 -0.15
CA LEU A 53 -3.99 -6.44 1.00
C LEU A 53 -4.89 -7.59 1.45
N ALA A 54 -4.28 -8.55 2.15
CA ALA A 54 -5.03 -9.58 2.87
C ALA A 54 -5.44 -9.07 4.25
N ASN A 55 -6.75 -9.01 4.52
CA ASN A 55 -7.29 -8.72 5.84
C ASN A 55 -8.00 -9.97 6.38
N GLY A 56 -7.28 -10.74 7.18
CA GLY A 56 -7.75 -12.03 7.72
C GLY A 56 -8.07 -13.03 6.61
N LYS A 57 -9.37 -13.26 6.35
CA LYS A 57 -9.85 -14.19 5.30
C LYS A 57 -10.32 -13.50 4.03
N GLN A 58 -10.19 -12.18 3.95
CA GLN A 58 -10.66 -11.36 2.84
C GLN A 58 -9.50 -10.61 2.19
N VAL A 59 -9.69 -10.21 0.94
CA VAL A 59 -8.76 -9.31 0.24
C VAL A 59 -9.51 -8.01 -0.04
N SER A 60 -8.92 -6.90 0.36
CA SER A 60 -9.53 -5.56 0.26
C SER A 60 -8.54 -4.55 -0.30
N PHE A 61 -9.06 -3.43 -0.80
CA PHE A 61 -8.22 -2.34 -1.27
C PHE A 61 -7.49 -1.68 -0.11
N ALA A 62 -6.17 -1.53 -0.21
CA ALA A 62 -5.34 -0.90 0.83
C ALA A 62 -5.62 0.59 0.96
N ASP A 63 -5.77 1.25 -0.18
CA ASP A 63 -6.08 2.68 -0.28
C ASP A 63 -7.52 3.05 0.12
N ALA A 64 -8.31 2.09 0.59
CA ALA A 64 -9.60 2.35 1.22
C ALA A 64 -9.50 2.50 2.75
N ALA A 65 -8.38 2.11 3.36
CA ALA A 65 -8.14 2.30 4.77
C ALA A 65 -7.91 3.79 5.09
N PRO A 66 -8.44 4.32 6.20
CA PRO A 66 -8.36 5.74 6.52
C PRO A 66 -6.94 6.22 6.84
N ASN A 67 -6.07 5.31 7.27
CA ASN A 67 -4.68 5.57 7.64
C ASN A 67 -3.69 5.15 6.54
N PHE A 68 -4.16 4.80 5.34
CA PHE A 68 -3.28 4.52 4.21
C PHE A 68 -2.55 5.79 3.77
N LEU A 69 -1.22 5.69 3.64
CA LEU A 69 -0.36 6.79 3.20
C LEU A 69 0.03 6.63 1.72
N ARG A 70 0.76 5.55 1.41
CA ARG A 70 1.35 5.34 0.08
C ARG A 70 1.59 3.86 -0.23
N VAL A 71 1.94 3.61 -1.49
CA VAL A 71 2.52 2.33 -1.93
C VAL A 71 3.99 2.59 -2.21
N GLU A 72 4.84 1.66 -1.79
CA GLU A 72 6.30 1.76 -1.87
C GLU A 72 6.92 0.40 -2.17
N GLU A 73 8.14 0.39 -2.71
CA GLU A 73 8.93 -0.84 -2.82
C GLU A 73 9.44 -1.22 -1.43
N LEU A 74 9.37 -2.51 -1.09
CA LEU A 74 9.78 -3.02 0.22
C LEU A 74 11.23 -2.64 0.53
N GLU A 75 12.13 -2.79 -0.44
CA GLU A 75 13.54 -2.44 -0.28
C GLU A 75 13.72 -0.96 0.09
N THR A 76 12.94 -0.05 -0.50
CA THR A 76 13.01 1.38 -0.16
C THR A 76 12.52 1.66 1.25
N PHE A 77 11.40 1.06 1.65
CA PHE A 77 10.85 1.23 3.00
C PHE A 77 11.79 0.66 4.09
N GLU A 78 12.46 -0.46 3.80
CA GLU A 78 13.44 -1.06 4.71
C GLU A 78 14.70 -0.19 4.84
N ASP A 79 15.21 0.35 3.73
CA ASP A 79 16.38 1.25 3.72
C ASP A 79 16.13 2.56 4.51
N GLU A 80 14.92 3.11 4.46
CA GLU A 80 14.53 4.32 5.24
C GLU A 80 14.51 4.10 6.76
N GLY A 81 14.50 2.85 7.22
CA GLY A 81 14.55 2.47 8.64
C GLY A 81 15.97 2.28 9.20
N GLU A 82 17.01 2.35 8.37
CA GLU A 82 18.42 2.13 8.76
C GLU A 82 19.20 3.43 9.05
N GLU A 83 18.53 4.58 9.13
CA GLU A 83 19.18 5.84 9.53
C GLU A 83 19.22 6.01 11.06
N GLU A 84 20.43 5.82 11.63
CA GLU A 84 20.93 6.20 12.97
C GLU A 84 21.13 5.09 14.04
N GLU A 85 22.15 4.25 13.86
CA GLU A 85 23.03 3.78 14.95
C GLU A 85 24.50 4.11 14.64
N ASP A 86 24.85 5.40 14.58
CA ASP A 86 26.25 5.83 14.74
C ASP A 86 26.62 5.77 16.23
N GLU A 87 26.81 4.54 16.75
CA GLU A 87 27.56 4.30 17.98
C GLU A 87 29.07 4.54 17.72
N GLU A 88 29.50 5.81 17.62
CA GLU A 88 30.91 6.16 17.88
C GLU A 88 31.06 6.58 19.35
N ASP A 89 31.02 5.59 20.24
CA ASP A 89 31.62 5.70 21.57
C ASP A 89 33.05 5.13 21.49
N GLY A 90 34.02 6.05 21.43
CA GLY A 90 35.45 5.75 21.30
C GLY A 90 36.27 6.86 21.95
N GLU A 91 36.38 6.79 23.27
CA GLU A 91 37.27 7.57 24.14
C GLU A 91 38.70 7.68 23.57
N GLU A 92 39.25 8.91 23.44
CA GLU A 92 40.52 9.41 24.07
C GLU A 92 40.65 10.94 23.90
#